data_AF-F4PRG1-F1
#
_entry.id   AF-F4PRG1-F1
#
_cell.length_a   1.000
_cell.length_b   1.000
_cell.length_c   1.000
_cell.angle_alpha   90.00
_cell.angle_beta   90.00
_cell.angle_gamma   90.00
#
_symmetry.space_group_name_H-M   'P 1'
#
loop_
_entity.id
_entity.type
_entity.pdbx_description
1 polymer ?
#
loop_
_entity_poly.entity_id
_entity_poly.type
_entity_poly.pdbx_seq_one_letter_code
_entity_poly.pdbx_strand_id
1 'polypeptide(L)'
;MIEFFKQRTKYHIELVTRNMMLMQGYGGLSVEELKNRAIIHDQSKYEEPELSGYIQLTWFHRCKNLNIPFQYANKSIETMVRDACHHHLHSNRHHPESHNHPNEMNVLDIVEMVSDWSAISQELNQGSCITYVKENHSKWSFNNEKLDFIFETIKEFDKRLSRL
;
A
#
# COMPACT_ATOMS: atom_id res chain seq x y z
N MET A 1 13.60 -5.19 -15.77
CA MET A 1 13.36 -4.89 -14.33
C MET A 1 13.02 -3.42 -14.13
N ILE A 2 13.96 -2.49 -14.36
CA ILE A 2 13.78 -1.05 -14.10
C ILE A 2 12.54 -0.47 -14.79
N GLU A 3 12.39 -0.68 -16.10
CA GLU A 3 11.25 -0.11 -16.84
C GLU A 3 9.91 -0.65 -16.32
N PHE A 4 9.84 -1.96 -16.04
CA PHE A 4 8.64 -2.55 -15.45
C PHE A 4 8.35 -2.02 -14.05
N PHE A 5 9.37 -1.84 -13.21
CA PHE A 5 9.23 -1.19 -11.90
C PHE A 5 8.62 0.21 -12.06
N LYS A 6 9.18 1.06 -12.93
CA LYS A 6 8.66 2.42 -13.16
C LYS A 6 7.21 2.41 -13.60
N GLN A 7 6.85 1.55 -14.57
CA GLN A 7 5.49 1.45 -15.09
C GLN A 7 4.51 0.96 -14.03
N ARG A 8 4.85 -0.11 -13.31
CA ARG A 8 3.96 -0.68 -12.28
C ARG A 8 3.81 0.25 -11.08
N THR A 9 4.89 0.83 -10.58
CA THR A 9 4.84 1.75 -9.43
C THR A 9 4.04 3.00 -9.78
N LYS A 10 4.20 3.55 -10.99
CA LYS A 10 3.37 4.66 -11.47
C LYS A 10 1.89 4.28 -11.52
N TYR A 11 1.56 3.13 -12.12
CA TYR A 11 0.17 2.65 -12.20
C TYR A 11 -0.45 2.43 -10.82
N HIS A 12 0.33 1.89 -9.89
CA HIS A 12 -0.09 1.72 -8.49
C HIS A 12 -0.41 3.07 -7.83
N ILE A 13 0.48 4.05 -7.92
CA ILE A 13 0.26 5.40 -7.37
C ILE A 13 -0.97 6.06 -8.01
N GLU A 14 -1.20 5.87 -9.32
CA GLU A 14 -2.41 6.36 -10.00
C GLU A 14 -3.70 5.73 -9.46
N LEU A 15 -3.68 4.42 -9.17
CA LEU A 15 -4.81 3.73 -8.53
C LEU A 15 -5.03 4.22 -7.10
N VAL A 16 -3.98 4.33 -6.29
CA VAL A 16 -4.09 4.84 -4.92
C VAL A 16 -4.62 6.26 -4.91
N THR A 17 -4.11 7.13 -5.79
CA THR A 17 -4.60 8.50 -5.94
C THR A 17 -6.10 8.53 -6.26
N ARG A 18 -6.55 7.71 -7.22
CA ARG A 18 -7.98 7.60 -7.56
C ARG A 18 -8.80 7.10 -6.36
N ASN A 19 -8.32 6.07 -5.68
CA ASN A 19 -8.99 5.47 -4.53
C ASN A 19 -9.12 6.47 -3.38
N MET A 20 -8.07 7.23 -3.09
CA MET A 20 -8.11 8.30 -2.09
C MET A 20 -9.11 9.39 -2.46
N MET A 21 -9.20 9.78 -3.73
CA MET A 21 -10.19 10.78 -4.18
C MET A 21 -11.64 10.30 -4.00
N LEU A 22 -11.91 9.00 -4.11
CA LEU A 22 -13.24 8.45 -3.80
C LEU A 22 -13.62 8.70 -2.34
N MET A 23 -12.64 8.79 -1.45
CA MET A 23 -12.86 9.00 -0.01
C MET A 23 -13.00 10.47 0.39
N GLN A 24 -13.14 11.40 -0.57
CA GLN A 24 -13.43 12.81 -0.29
C GLN A 24 -14.59 12.98 0.71
N GLY A 25 -14.39 13.82 1.73
CA GLY A 25 -15.36 14.12 2.79
C GLY A 25 -15.54 13.01 3.84
N TYR A 26 -14.98 11.82 3.63
CA TYR A 26 -15.01 10.76 4.64
C TYR A 26 -14.21 11.18 5.87
N GLY A 27 -14.80 11.04 7.06
CA GLY A 27 -14.15 11.46 8.31
C GLY A 27 -13.71 12.93 8.35
N GLY A 28 -14.35 13.80 7.55
CA GLY A 28 -14.02 15.22 7.46
C GLY A 28 -12.84 15.57 6.55
N LEU A 29 -12.24 14.59 5.85
CA LEU A 29 -11.09 14.83 4.98
C LEU A 29 -11.44 15.72 3.80
N SER A 30 -10.65 16.78 3.61
CA SER A 30 -10.73 17.65 2.45
C SER A 30 -10.07 17.01 1.22
N VAL A 31 -10.45 17.49 0.03
CA VAL A 31 -9.77 17.13 -1.23
C VAL A 31 -8.28 17.43 -1.16
N GLU A 32 -7.92 18.55 -0.53
CA GLU A 32 -6.55 19.04 -0.48
C GLU A 32 -5.67 18.13 0.37
N GLU A 33 -6.15 17.67 1.53
CA GLU A 33 -5.44 16.69 2.35
C GLU A 33 -5.21 15.38 1.61
N LEU A 34 -6.23 14.88 0.92
CA LEU A 34 -6.14 13.63 0.16
C LEU A 34 -5.18 13.77 -1.02
N LYS A 35 -5.21 14.89 -1.75
CA LYS A 35 -4.30 15.15 -2.87
C LYS A 35 -2.85 15.27 -2.40
N ASN A 36 -2.61 16.05 -1.36
CA ASN A 36 -1.27 16.24 -0.82
C ASN A 36 -0.67 14.93 -0.32
N ARG A 37 -1.50 14.06 0.29
CA ARG A 37 -1.04 12.72 0.67
C ARG A 37 -0.77 11.82 -0.53
N ALA A 38 -1.66 11.82 -1.53
CA ALA A 38 -1.50 10.99 -2.72
C ALA A 38 -0.24 11.35 -3.54
N ILE A 39 0.16 12.63 -3.58
CA ILE A 39 1.36 13.08 -4.29
C ILE A 39 2.64 12.42 -3.75
N ILE A 40 2.73 12.30 -2.42
CA ILE A 40 3.91 11.74 -1.75
C ILE A 40 3.79 10.23 -1.51
N HIS A 41 2.64 9.63 -1.82
CA HIS A 41 2.42 8.20 -1.69
C HIS A 41 3.47 7.44 -2.50
N ASP A 42 4.20 6.54 -1.84
CA ASP A 42 5.26 5.73 -2.45
C ASP A 42 6.42 6.49 -3.11
N GLN A 43 6.54 7.82 -2.92
CA GLN A 43 7.61 8.61 -3.54
C GLN A 43 9.00 8.09 -3.14
N SER A 44 9.14 7.63 -1.89
CA SER A 44 10.37 7.03 -1.35
C SER A 44 10.89 5.85 -2.18
N LYS A 45 10.04 5.11 -2.90
CA LYS A 45 10.45 3.99 -3.78
C LYS A 45 11.31 4.43 -4.96
N TYR A 46 11.31 5.72 -5.32
CA TYR A 46 12.10 6.25 -6.43
C TYR A 46 13.50 6.71 -6.01
N GLU A 47 13.86 6.59 -4.73
CA GLU A 47 15.12 7.05 -4.15
C GLU A 47 15.78 5.93 -3.33
N GLU A 48 17.09 6.00 -3.12
CA GLU A 48 17.76 5.09 -2.18
C GLU A 48 17.42 5.49 -0.73
N PRO A 49 17.22 4.52 0.18
CA PRO A 49 17.63 3.11 0.08
C PRO A 49 16.57 2.15 -0.51
N GLU A 50 15.42 2.65 -1.00
CA GLU A 50 14.32 1.78 -1.46
C GLU A 50 14.45 1.36 -2.93
N LEU A 51 14.93 2.26 -3.79
CA LEU A 51 14.90 2.11 -5.25
C LEU A 51 15.46 0.78 -5.74
N SER A 52 16.70 0.45 -5.38
CA SER A 52 17.34 -0.79 -5.84
C SER A 52 16.62 -2.04 -5.33
N GLY A 53 16.14 -2.03 -4.08
CA GLY A 53 15.39 -3.13 -3.49
C GLY A 53 14.03 -3.34 -4.16
N TYR A 54 13.28 -2.27 -4.40
CA TYR A 54 11.96 -2.37 -5.04
C TYR A 54 12.04 -2.75 -6.52
N ILE A 55 13.11 -2.38 -7.24
CA ILE A 55 13.34 -2.89 -8.61
C ILE A 55 13.42 -4.43 -8.61
N GLN A 56 14.14 -5.01 -7.64
CA GLN A 56 14.28 -6.47 -7.50
C GLN A 56 12.97 -7.11 -7.03
N LEU A 57 12.32 -6.54 -6.03
CA LEU A 57 11.08 -7.06 -5.46
C LEU A 57 9.93 -7.06 -6.49
N THR A 58 9.74 -5.94 -7.20
CA THR A 58 8.72 -5.84 -8.25
C THR A 58 8.98 -6.85 -9.38
N TRP A 59 10.24 -7.10 -9.73
CA TRP A 59 10.58 -8.14 -10.70
C TRP A 59 10.31 -9.55 -10.18
N PHE A 60 10.64 -9.82 -8.91
CA PHE A 60 10.32 -11.09 -8.25
C PHE A 60 8.82 -11.39 -8.32
N HIS A 61 7.96 -10.42 -7.96
CA HIS A 61 6.51 -10.59 -8.04
C HIS A 61 5.99 -10.76 -9.48
N ARG A 62 6.59 -10.05 -10.45
CA ARG A 62 6.26 -10.27 -11.88
C ARG A 62 6.56 -11.70 -12.31
N CYS A 63 7.76 -12.19 -11.99
CA CYS A 63 8.16 -13.56 -12.31
C CYS A 63 7.22 -14.57 -11.65
N LYS A 64 6.88 -14.39 -10.38
CA LYS A 64 5.90 -15.22 -9.65
C LYS A 64 4.55 -15.24 -10.36
N ASN A 65 4.00 -14.08 -10.75
CA ASN A 65 2.71 -13.98 -11.43
C ASN A 65 2.71 -14.61 -12.83
N LEU A 66 3.86 -14.60 -13.51
CA LEU A 66 4.03 -15.21 -14.83
C LEU A 66 4.49 -16.68 -14.76
N ASN A 67 4.58 -17.28 -13.56
CA ASN A 67 5.14 -18.61 -13.33
C ASN A 67 6.56 -18.79 -13.92
N ILE A 68 7.35 -17.71 -13.93
CA ILE A 68 8.75 -17.72 -14.35
C ILE A 68 9.61 -17.97 -13.11
N PRO A 69 10.44 -19.03 -13.08
CA PRO A 69 11.38 -19.25 -12.00
C PRO A 69 12.33 -18.05 -11.86
N PHE A 70 12.39 -17.47 -10.67
CA PHE A 70 13.29 -16.38 -10.35
C PHE A 70 13.73 -16.47 -8.89
N GLN A 71 15.01 -16.24 -8.66
CA GLN A 71 15.62 -16.13 -7.35
C GLN A 71 16.56 -14.94 -7.35
N TYR A 72 16.74 -14.30 -6.20
CA TYR A 72 17.76 -13.26 -6.07
C TYR A 72 19.14 -13.84 -6.35
N ALA A 73 20.00 -13.04 -6.98
CA ALA A 73 21.31 -13.51 -7.42
C ALA A 73 22.21 -13.98 -6.26
N ASN A 74 22.04 -13.41 -5.06
CA ASN A 74 22.75 -13.78 -3.85
C ASN A 74 22.05 -13.18 -2.61
N LYS A 75 22.54 -13.54 -1.42
CA LYS A 75 22.04 -13.07 -0.11
C LYS A 75 22.16 -11.55 0.10
N SER A 76 23.10 -10.89 -0.57
CA SER A 76 23.25 -9.43 -0.47
C SER A 76 22.06 -8.73 -1.13
N ILE A 77 21.61 -9.22 -2.29
CA ILE A 77 20.40 -8.70 -2.96
C ILE A 77 19.14 -8.98 -2.13
N GLU A 78 19.03 -10.17 -1.54
CA GLU A 78 17.91 -10.48 -0.63
C GLU A 78 17.89 -9.54 0.60
N THR A 79 19.07 -9.26 1.16
CA THR A 79 19.23 -8.32 2.28
C THR A 79 18.82 -6.91 1.88
N MET A 80 19.27 -6.43 0.72
CA MET A 80 18.88 -5.13 0.17
C MET A 80 17.37 -5.01 -0.03
N VAL A 81 16.72 -6.04 -0.57
CA VAL A 81 15.25 -6.06 -0.72
C VAL A 81 14.56 -5.96 0.63
N ARG A 82 15.00 -6.76 1.61
CA ARG A 82 14.44 -6.72 2.96
C ARG A 82 14.61 -5.35 3.61
N ASP A 83 15.80 -4.76 3.50
CA ASP A 83 16.12 -3.48 4.12
C ASP A 83 15.34 -2.33 3.45
N ALA A 84 15.14 -2.39 2.13
CA ALA A 84 14.24 -1.48 1.40
C ALA A 84 12.78 -1.60 1.87
N CYS A 85 12.24 -2.82 2.00
CA CYS A 85 10.90 -3.03 2.56
C CYS A 85 10.80 -2.50 3.99
N HIS A 86 11.81 -2.75 4.81
CA HIS A 86 11.85 -2.27 6.19
C HIS A 86 11.84 -0.74 6.24
N HIS A 87 12.68 -0.07 5.44
CA HIS A 87 12.69 1.38 5.33
C HIS A 87 11.31 1.91 4.92
N HIS A 88 10.69 1.31 3.91
CA HIS A 88 9.38 1.71 3.39
C HIS A 88 8.27 1.60 4.45
N LEU A 89 8.17 0.45 5.12
CA LEU A 89 7.16 0.19 6.15
C LEU A 89 7.29 1.14 7.35
N HIS A 90 8.51 1.55 7.71
CA HIS A 90 8.73 2.40 8.89
C HIS A 90 8.78 3.90 8.56
N SER A 91 8.87 4.29 7.28
CA SER A 91 8.98 5.71 6.89
C SER A 91 7.69 6.31 6.33
N ASN A 92 6.74 5.48 5.89
CA ASN A 92 5.52 5.96 5.24
C ASN A 92 4.29 5.73 6.15
N ARG A 93 3.57 6.82 6.46
CA ARG A 93 2.53 6.86 7.50
C ARG A 93 1.30 5.98 7.23
N HIS A 94 1.09 5.49 6.02
CA HIS A 94 0.01 4.53 5.73
C HIS A 94 0.35 3.11 6.19
N HIS A 95 1.60 2.80 6.55
CA HIS A 95 1.96 1.51 7.12
C HIS A 95 1.84 1.54 8.64
N PRO A 96 1.21 0.53 9.26
CA PRO A 96 1.09 0.44 10.71
C PRO A 96 2.43 0.48 11.45
N GLU A 97 3.49 -0.05 10.83
CA GLU A 97 4.86 -0.14 11.34
C GLU A 97 5.57 1.24 11.46
N SER A 98 5.06 2.27 10.79
CA SER A 98 5.61 3.63 10.89
C SER A 98 5.18 4.41 12.14
N HIS A 99 4.26 3.85 12.94
CA HIS A 99 3.73 4.48 14.14
C HIS A 99 4.30 3.81 15.39
N ASN A 100 4.45 4.57 16.48
CA ASN A 100 4.84 4.01 17.78
C ASN A 100 3.85 2.94 18.24
N HIS A 101 2.56 3.16 17.98
CA HIS A 101 1.52 2.15 18.09
C HIS A 101 0.58 2.24 16.88
N PRO A 102 0.22 1.13 16.22
CA PRO A 102 -0.67 1.16 15.06
C PRO A 102 -2.09 1.73 15.33
N ASN A 103 -2.50 1.87 16.60
CA ASN A 103 -3.78 2.48 16.95
C ASN A 103 -3.74 4.02 16.86
N GLU A 104 -2.55 4.63 16.73
CA GLU A 104 -2.34 6.07 16.58
C GLU A 104 -2.58 6.57 15.15
N MET A 105 -2.72 5.65 14.19
CA MET A 105 -3.07 5.99 12.80
C MET A 105 -4.32 6.87 12.76
N ASN A 106 -4.20 8.05 12.16
CA ASN A 106 -5.31 8.98 12.04
C ASN A 106 -6.22 8.60 10.86
N VAL A 107 -7.32 9.33 10.66
CA VAL A 107 -8.29 9.06 9.59
C VAL A 107 -7.63 9.06 8.20
N LEU A 108 -6.74 10.02 7.93
CA LEU A 108 -6.05 10.12 6.66
C LEU A 108 -5.09 8.94 6.43
N ASP A 109 -4.40 8.48 7.48
CA ASP A 109 -3.49 7.33 7.41
C ASP A 109 -4.26 6.04 7.10
N ILE A 110 -5.41 5.83 7.75
CA ILE A 110 -6.27 4.67 7.49
C ILE A 110 -6.88 4.72 6.08
N VAL A 111 -7.31 5.90 5.62
CA VAL A 111 -7.85 6.07 4.26
C VAL A 111 -6.78 5.79 3.20
N GLU A 112 -5.55 6.26 3.39
CA GLU A 112 -4.44 5.94 2.49
C GLU A 112 -4.11 4.45 2.52
N MET A 113 -4.02 3.83 3.71
CA MET A 113 -3.76 2.40 3.86
C MET A 113 -4.81 1.52 3.17
N VAL A 114 -6.10 1.84 3.35
CA VAL A 114 -7.20 1.15 2.65
C VAL A 114 -7.11 1.37 1.14
N SER A 115 -6.75 2.59 0.70
CA SER A 115 -6.58 2.90 -0.72
C SER A 115 -5.43 2.13 -1.36
N ASP A 116 -4.31 1.97 -0.64
CA ASP A 116 -3.13 1.16 -1.00
C ASP A 116 -3.49 -0.32 -1.15
N TRP A 117 -4.07 -0.92 -0.11
CA TRP A 117 -4.49 -2.33 -0.17
C TRP A 117 -5.52 -2.60 -1.26
N SER A 118 -6.48 -1.68 -1.44
CA SER A 118 -7.45 -1.77 -2.53
C SER A 118 -6.81 -1.64 -3.92
N ALA A 119 -5.77 -0.82 -4.07
CA ALA A 119 -5.02 -0.73 -5.33
C ALA A 119 -4.35 -2.06 -5.67
N ILE A 120 -3.76 -2.74 -4.69
CA ILE A 120 -3.22 -4.09 -4.88
C ILE A 120 -4.31 -5.08 -5.30
N SER A 121 -5.48 -5.07 -4.64
CA SER A 121 -6.60 -5.93 -5.03
C SER A 121 -7.13 -5.63 -6.43
N GLN A 122 -7.15 -4.37 -6.86
CA GLN A 122 -7.49 -3.96 -8.22
C GLN A 122 -6.47 -4.46 -9.24
N GLU A 123 -5.17 -4.34 -8.97
CA GLU A 123 -4.09 -4.87 -9.83
C GLU A 123 -4.19 -6.38 -10.03
N LEU A 124 -4.59 -7.11 -8.98
CA LEU A 124 -4.71 -8.57 -8.98
C LEU A 124 -6.10 -9.07 -9.38
N ASN A 125 -7.06 -8.18 -9.64
CA ASN A 125 -8.47 -8.51 -9.90
C ASN A 125 -9.11 -9.38 -8.80
N GLN A 126 -8.85 -9.06 -7.52
CA GLN A 126 -9.28 -9.83 -6.35
C GLN A 126 -10.51 -9.27 -5.62
N GLY A 127 -11.16 -8.25 -6.17
CA GLY A 127 -12.31 -7.59 -5.53
C GLY A 127 -11.89 -6.72 -4.34
N SER A 128 -12.62 -6.80 -3.23
CA SER A 128 -12.36 -6.00 -2.02
C SER A 128 -11.10 -6.45 -1.28
N CYS A 129 -10.34 -5.50 -0.75
CA CYS A 129 -9.19 -5.77 0.10
C CYS A 129 -9.56 -6.35 1.48
N ILE A 130 -10.85 -6.42 1.83
CA ILE A 130 -11.31 -6.96 3.11
C ILE A 130 -10.81 -8.39 3.38
N THR A 131 -10.69 -9.22 2.34
CA THR A 131 -10.17 -10.59 2.46
C THR A 131 -8.72 -10.57 2.91
N TYR A 132 -7.89 -9.72 2.30
CA TYR A 132 -6.50 -9.54 2.69
C TYR A 132 -6.39 -9.10 4.16
N VAL A 133 -7.21 -8.12 4.58
CA VAL A 133 -7.17 -7.63 5.96
C VAL A 133 -7.58 -8.72 6.94
N LYS A 134 -8.66 -9.47 6.67
CA LYS A 134 -9.10 -10.59 7.54
C LYS A 134 -8.04 -11.68 7.72
N GLU A 135 -7.24 -11.94 6.69
CA GLU A 135 -6.19 -12.96 6.73
C GLU A 135 -4.90 -12.47 7.40
N ASN A 136 -4.64 -11.16 7.38
CA ASN A 136 -3.32 -10.61 7.73
C ASN A 136 -3.34 -9.64 8.91
N HIS A 137 -4.50 -9.19 9.41
CA HIS A 137 -4.57 -8.17 10.45
C HIS A 137 -3.87 -8.57 11.76
N SER A 138 -3.77 -9.87 12.04
CA SER A 138 -3.07 -10.42 13.21
C SER A 138 -1.57 -10.12 13.24
N LYS A 139 -0.98 -9.70 12.11
CA LYS A 139 0.41 -9.20 12.05
C LYS A 139 0.58 -7.88 12.80
N TRP A 140 -0.48 -7.10 12.94
CA TRP A 140 -0.47 -5.80 13.59
C TRP A 140 -1.27 -5.85 14.89
N SER A 141 -0.79 -5.15 15.91
CA SER A 141 -1.46 -5.08 17.22
C SER A 141 -2.59 -4.04 17.26
N PHE A 142 -3.46 -4.03 16.23
CA PHE A 142 -4.65 -3.19 16.26
C PHE A 142 -5.60 -3.65 17.38
N ASN A 143 -6.17 -2.69 18.11
CA ASN A 143 -7.26 -2.99 19.04
C ASN A 143 -8.58 -3.17 18.26
N ASN A 144 -9.62 -3.68 18.94
CA ASN A 144 -10.92 -3.94 18.29
C ASN A 144 -11.53 -2.66 17.70
N GLU A 145 -11.45 -1.53 18.39
CA GLU A 145 -11.98 -0.25 17.91
C GLU A 145 -11.33 0.20 16.59
N LYS A 146 -9.99 0.08 16.49
CA LYS A 146 -9.25 0.43 15.27
C LYS A 146 -9.55 -0.56 14.14
N LEU A 147 -9.66 -1.85 14.44
CA LEU A 147 -10.06 -2.86 13.45
C LEU A 147 -11.46 -2.60 12.91
N ASP A 148 -12.43 -2.30 13.78
CA ASP A 148 -13.80 -1.95 13.38
C ASP A 148 -13.80 -0.72 12.48
N PHE A 149 -13.01 0.31 12.82
CA PHE A 149 -12.87 1.50 12.00
C PHE A 149 -12.24 1.19 10.63
N ILE A 150 -11.22 0.34 10.57
CA ILE A 150 -10.62 -0.12 9.30
C ILE A 150 -11.67 -0.84 8.45
N PHE A 151 -12.43 -1.78 9.03
CA PHE A 151 -13.45 -2.53 8.29
C PHE A 151 -14.59 -1.64 7.78
N GLU A 152 -15.06 -0.67 8.56
CA GLU A 152 -16.06 0.29 8.09
C GLU A 152 -15.49 1.25 7.03
N THR A 153 -14.21 1.60 7.12
CA THR A 153 -13.53 2.38 6.06
C THR A 153 -13.49 1.60 4.75
N ILE A 154 -13.13 0.31 4.77
CA ILE A 154 -13.12 -0.57 3.58
C ILE A 154 -14.51 -0.68 2.98
N LYS A 155 -15.54 -0.90 3.81
CA LYS A 155 -16.93 -1.02 3.37
C LYS A 155 -17.46 0.25 2.71
N GLU A 156 -17.15 1.42 3.28
CA GLU A 156 -17.52 2.70 2.65
C GLU A 156 -16.74 2.93 1.35
N PHE A 157 -15.45 2.57 1.30
CA PHE A 157 -14.66 2.60 0.06
C PHE A 157 -15.30 1.72 -1.04
N ASP A 158 -15.60 0.46 -0.74
CA ASP A 158 -16.19 -0.48 -1.71
C ASP A 158 -17.55 0.01 -2.23
N LYS A 159 -18.36 0.58 -1.34
CA LYS A 159 -19.65 1.20 -1.69
C LYS A 159 -19.50 2.41 -2.62
N ARG A 160 -18.42 3.17 -2.50
CA ARG A 160 -18.13 4.30 -3.41
C ARG A 160 -17.55 3.82 -4.73
N LEU A 161 -16.64 2.85 -4.70
CA LEU A 161 -16.04 2.26 -5.88
C LEU A 161 -17.09 1.60 -6.80
N SER A 162 -18.08 0.91 -6.24
CA SER A 162 -19.17 0.26 -6.99
C SER A 162 -20.16 1.21 -7.67
N ARG A 163 -20.03 2.52 -7.45
CA ARG A 163 -20.86 3.56 -8.10
C ARG A 163 -20.21 4.19 -9.33
N LEU A 164 -18.97 3.82 -9.64
CA LEU A 164 -18.27 4.21 -10.87
C LEU A 164 -18.66 3.28 -12.02
#